data_AF-A0A246PZE1-F1
#
_entry.id   AF-A0A246PZE1-F1
#
_cell.length_a   1.000
_cell.length_b   1.000
_cell.length_c   1.000
_cell.angle_alpha   90.00
_cell.angle_beta   90.00
_cell.angle_gamma   90.00
#
_symmetry.space_group_name_H-M   'P 1'
#
loop_
_entity.id
_entity.type
_entity.pdbx_description
1 polymer ?
#
loop_
_entity_poly.entity_id
_entity_poly.type
_entity_poly.pdbx_seq_one_letter_code
_entity_poly.pdbx_strand_id
1 'polypeptide(L)'
;MLPKFKFRASSIGKIMSDAQSIDPALMDEKTAAISRKTKKTDEDKALLAPLKEKSLSVGAKTYCEQIAKEFVYGFEEEVTSKYMEKGLIVEDQSIALYNEVFFTSHVKNVDRRENEWVTGECDIFTGRKIIDIKSAWSLATFPATAATAYDADYEWQVRTYMWLWEADVAEVAHCLVNTPDELIGYEQAELHFVDHIEPTLRVTRVQFTRDMALEAKMRRKVESATAYVNKMVEQIIADHQG
;
A
#
# COMPACT_ATOMS: atom_id res chain seq x y z
N MET A 1 12.64 -12.06 22.98
CA MET A 1 11.30 -11.68 22.51
C MET A 1 11.46 -11.25 21.06
N LEU A 2 10.79 -11.92 20.12
CA LEU A 2 10.86 -11.53 18.71
C LEU A 2 10.20 -10.17 18.52
N PRO A 3 10.72 -9.30 17.63
CA PRO A 3 10.16 -7.98 17.40
C PRO A 3 8.73 -8.08 16.83
N LYS A 4 7.88 -7.14 17.25
CA LYS A 4 6.62 -6.86 16.56
C LYS A 4 6.91 -5.84 15.46
N PHE A 5 6.63 -6.21 14.22
CA PHE A 5 6.81 -5.32 13.07
C PHE A 5 5.54 -4.51 12.82
N LYS A 6 5.69 -3.20 12.65
CA LYS A 6 4.61 -2.33 12.15
C LYS A 6 4.83 -2.07 10.68
N PHE A 7 3.82 -2.32 9.86
CA PHE A 7 3.90 -2.09 8.43
C PHE A 7 3.53 -0.64 8.10
N ARG A 8 4.32 0.02 7.26
CA ARG A 8 3.98 1.37 6.77
C ARG A 8 2.75 1.28 5.87
N ALA A 9 1.83 2.22 5.99
CA ALA A 9 0.66 2.32 5.13
C ALA A 9 1.03 2.28 3.63
N SER A 10 2.11 2.95 3.23
CA SER A 10 2.60 2.95 1.85
C SER A 10 3.16 1.60 1.35
N SER A 11 3.45 0.66 2.25
CA SER A 11 4.01 -0.65 1.90
C SER A 11 3.07 -1.80 2.22
N ILE A 12 1.92 -1.54 2.82
CA ILE A 12 0.97 -2.57 3.25
C ILE A 12 0.44 -3.38 2.05
N GLY A 13 0.25 -2.76 0.89
CA GLY A 13 -0.21 -3.42 -0.34
C GLY A 13 0.66 -4.63 -0.74
N LYS A 14 1.97 -4.56 -0.47
CA LYS A 14 2.95 -5.62 -0.74
C LYS A 14 2.62 -6.95 -0.06
N ILE A 15 1.86 -6.95 1.05
CA ILE A 15 1.44 -8.17 1.77
C ILE A 15 -0.02 -8.54 1.55
N MET A 16 -0.81 -7.70 0.88
CA MET A 16 -2.25 -7.87 0.78
C MET A 16 -2.71 -8.75 -0.40
N SER A 17 -1.83 -9.02 -1.36
CA SER A 17 -2.15 -9.91 -2.47
C SER A 17 -2.53 -11.31 -1.98
N ASP A 18 -3.52 -11.90 -2.64
CA ASP A 18 -3.98 -13.24 -2.27
C ASP A 18 -2.96 -14.32 -2.66
N ALA A 19 -2.82 -15.32 -1.79
CA ALA A 19 -1.96 -16.45 -2.08
C ALA A 19 -2.61 -17.37 -3.13
N GLN A 20 -1.80 -17.85 -4.08
CA GLN A 20 -2.27 -18.81 -5.09
C GLN A 20 -2.58 -20.17 -4.45
N SER A 21 -1.80 -20.55 -3.44
CA SER A 21 -1.90 -21.83 -2.72
C SER A 21 -1.87 -21.61 -1.21
N ILE A 22 -2.32 -22.62 -0.47
CA ILE A 22 -2.23 -22.64 1.00
C ILE A 22 -0.78 -22.96 1.37
N ASP A 23 -0.23 -22.21 2.32
CA ASP A 23 1.09 -22.49 2.87
C ASP A 23 1.10 -23.90 3.51
N PRO A 24 1.99 -24.81 3.06
CA PRO A 24 2.09 -26.14 3.65
C PRO A 24 2.30 -26.15 5.15
N ALA A 25 2.95 -25.13 5.72
CA ALA A 25 3.15 -25.02 7.16
C ALA A 25 1.86 -24.75 7.95
N LEU A 26 0.78 -24.34 7.29
CA LEU A 26 -0.54 -24.11 7.89
C LEU A 26 -1.48 -25.32 7.79
N MET A 27 -1.08 -26.38 7.07
CA MET A 27 -1.90 -27.57 6.88
C MET A 27 -1.55 -28.67 7.88
N ASP A 28 -2.59 -29.27 8.48
CA ASP A 28 -2.52 -30.56 9.17
C ASP A 28 -2.77 -31.72 8.20
N GLU A 29 -2.67 -32.96 8.68
CA GLU A 29 -2.88 -34.16 7.84
C GLU A 29 -4.25 -34.17 7.14
N LYS A 30 -5.30 -33.73 7.84
CA LYS A 30 -6.67 -33.70 7.34
C LYS A 30 -6.83 -32.68 6.23
N THR A 31 -6.40 -31.44 6.46
CA THR A 31 -6.50 -30.32 5.51
C THR A 31 -5.57 -30.52 4.32
N ALA A 32 -4.40 -31.15 4.51
CA ALA A 32 -3.53 -31.59 3.42
C ALA A 32 -4.18 -32.68 2.56
N ALA A 33 -4.88 -33.65 3.16
CA ALA A 33 -5.63 -34.65 2.39
C ALA A 33 -6.79 -34.01 1.60
N ILE A 34 -7.52 -33.07 2.22
CA ILE A 34 -8.62 -32.35 1.57
C ILE A 34 -8.11 -31.46 0.42
N SER A 35 -6.97 -30.79 0.59
CA SER A 35 -6.41 -29.89 -0.44
C SER A 35 -6.05 -30.64 -1.73
N ARG A 36 -5.66 -31.92 -1.61
CA ARG A 36 -5.34 -32.82 -2.74
C ARG A 36 -6.56 -33.38 -3.47
N LYS A 37 -7.77 -33.27 -2.91
CA LYS A 37 -8.99 -33.74 -3.59
C LYS A 37 -9.22 -32.99 -4.90
N THR A 38 -9.50 -33.73 -5.98
CA THR A 38 -9.84 -33.16 -7.30
C THR A 38 -11.17 -32.40 -7.27
N LYS A 39 -12.17 -32.91 -6.55
CA LYS A 39 -13.45 -32.24 -6.30
C LYS A 39 -13.58 -32.00 -4.80
N LYS A 40 -13.81 -30.74 -4.42
CA LYS A 40 -13.97 -30.29 -3.03
C LYS A 40 -15.43 -29.91 -2.81
N THR A 41 -16.03 -30.40 -1.74
CA THR A 41 -17.38 -29.96 -1.32
C THR A 41 -17.33 -28.52 -0.79
N ASP A 42 -18.48 -27.94 -0.50
CA ASP A 42 -18.52 -26.59 0.07
C ASP A 42 -17.99 -26.58 1.52
N GLU A 43 -18.18 -27.67 2.27
CA GLU A 43 -17.54 -27.86 3.59
C GLU A 43 -16.02 -27.96 3.48
N ASP A 44 -15.50 -28.69 2.48
CA ASP A 44 -14.06 -28.76 2.22
C ASP A 44 -13.49 -27.36 1.93
N LYS A 45 -14.18 -26.56 1.10
CA LYS A 45 -13.76 -25.18 0.79
C LYS A 45 -13.81 -24.29 2.03
N ALA A 46 -14.86 -24.39 2.83
CA ALA A 46 -15.01 -23.63 4.06
C ALA A 46 -13.90 -23.94 5.07
N LEU A 47 -13.46 -25.20 5.16
CA LEU A 47 -12.36 -25.61 6.02
C LEU A 47 -11.00 -25.06 5.53
N LEU A 48 -10.80 -24.98 4.22
CA LEU A 48 -9.54 -24.53 3.62
C LEU A 48 -9.43 -23.00 3.51
N ALA A 49 -10.54 -22.27 3.42
CA ALA A 49 -10.55 -20.83 3.20
C ALA A 49 -9.76 -20.04 4.25
N PRO A 50 -9.89 -20.30 5.57
CA PRO A 50 -9.10 -19.60 6.59
C PRO A 50 -7.59 -19.84 6.44
N LEU A 51 -7.17 -21.04 6.00
CA LEU A 51 -5.75 -21.34 5.76
C LEU A 51 -5.23 -20.58 4.55
N LYS A 52 -6.04 -20.50 3.48
CA LYS A 52 -5.70 -19.73 2.29
C LYS A 52 -5.59 -18.24 2.59
N GLU A 53 -6.49 -17.68 3.40
CA GLU A 53 -6.41 -16.27 3.82
C GLU A 53 -5.15 -15.96 4.62
N LYS A 54 -4.76 -16.86 5.53
CA LYS A 54 -3.53 -16.73 6.33
C LYS A 54 -2.25 -16.93 5.51
N SER A 55 -2.36 -17.52 4.32
CA SER A 55 -1.22 -17.75 3.44
C SER A 55 -0.77 -16.44 2.80
N LEU A 56 0.55 -16.25 2.72
CA LEU A 56 1.16 -15.12 2.04
C LEU A 56 1.43 -15.48 0.58
N SER A 57 1.24 -14.52 -0.32
CA SER A 57 1.65 -14.65 -1.72
C SER A 57 3.17 -14.73 -1.82
N VAL A 58 3.69 -15.12 -2.99
CA VAL A 58 5.14 -15.15 -3.25
C VAL A 58 5.73 -13.74 -3.06
N GLY A 59 5.11 -12.71 -3.64
CA GLY A 59 5.56 -11.32 -3.48
C GLY A 59 5.52 -10.83 -2.03
N ALA A 60 4.50 -11.21 -1.26
CA ALA A 60 4.42 -10.89 0.16
C ALA A 60 5.56 -11.53 0.97
N LYS A 61 5.92 -12.78 0.66
CA LYS A 61 7.07 -13.47 1.28
C LYS A 61 8.38 -12.80 0.93
N THR A 62 8.59 -12.45 -0.34
CA THR A 62 9.78 -11.71 -0.78
C THR A 62 9.93 -10.38 -0.04
N TYR A 63 8.84 -9.63 0.15
CA TYR A 63 8.89 -8.40 0.93
C TYR A 63 9.17 -8.65 2.42
N CYS A 64 8.62 -9.71 3.01
CA CYS A 64 8.93 -10.09 4.39
C CYS A 64 10.39 -10.54 4.56
N GLU A 65 10.96 -11.23 3.58
CA GLU A 65 12.38 -11.60 3.55
C GLU A 65 13.29 -10.37 3.48
N GLN A 66 12.91 -9.35 2.70
CA GLN A 66 13.59 -8.05 2.70
C GLN A 66 13.60 -7.41 4.10
N ILE A 67 12.44 -7.35 4.77
CA ILE A 67 12.34 -6.82 6.15
C ILE A 67 13.23 -7.62 7.12
N ALA A 68 13.20 -8.95 7.03
CA ALA A 68 14.03 -9.80 7.89
C ALA A 68 15.53 -9.55 7.65
N LYS A 69 15.93 -9.37 6.39
CA LYS A 69 17.30 -9.05 5.99
C LYS A 69 17.74 -7.69 6.53
N GLU A 70 16.94 -6.64 6.32
CA GLU A 70 17.18 -5.29 6.87
C GLU A 70 17.37 -5.34 8.40
N PHE A 71 16.50 -6.07 9.09
CA PHE A 71 16.58 -6.24 10.54
C PHE A 71 17.87 -6.93 10.99
N VAL A 72 18.21 -8.07 10.40
CA VAL A 72 19.37 -8.87 10.83
C VAL A 72 20.69 -8.17 10.50
N TYR A 73 20.79 -7.55 9.33
CA TYR A 73 22.04 -6.92 8.88
C TYR A 73 22.14 -5.43 9.24
N GLY A 74 21.10 -4.84 9.83
CA GLY A 74 21.12 -3.47 10.34
C GLY A 74 21.21 -2.40 9.26
N PHE A 75 20.47 -2.55 8.16
CA PHE A 75 20.37 -1.53 7.11
C PHE A 75 18.90 -1.25 6.76
N GLU A 76 18.66 -0.11 6.12
CA GLU A 76 17.36 0.23 5.52
C GLU A 76 17.59 0.51 4.03
N GLU A 77 16.84 -0.16 3.16
CA GLU A 77 16.93 0.09 1.72
C GLU A 77 16.01 1.25 1.34
N GLU A 78 16.60 2.39 0.97
CA GLU A 78 15.85 3.52 0.46
C GLU A 78 15.58 3.35 -1.03
N VAL A 79 14.35 2.96 -1.37
CA VAL A 79 13.89 2.93 -2.76
C VAL A 79 13.47 4.34 -3.15
N THR A 80 14.29 5.01 -3.96
CA THR A 80 13.95 6.30 -4.57
C THR A 80 13.85 6.19 -6.08
N SER A 81 13.02 7.04 -6.67
CA SER A 81 12.91 7.22 -8.11
C SER A 81 12.55 8.67 -8.40
N LYS A 82 12.88 9.16 -9.60
CA LYS A 82 12.46 10.50 -10.05
C LYS A 82 10.95 10.76 -9.90
N TYR A 83 10.13 9.71 -10.03
CA TYR A 83 8.68 9.79 -9.85
C TYR A 83 8.28 10.10 -8.40
N MET A 84 8.93 9.41 -7.45
CA MET A 84 8.74 9.64 -6.01
C MET A 84 9.27 11.01 -5.60
N GLU A 85 10.45 11.38 -6.13
CA GLU A 85 11.07 12.68 -5.89
C GLU A 85 10.18 13.83 -6.38
N LYS A 86 9.62 13.74 -7.60
CA LYS A 86 8.61 14.70 -8.07
C LYS A 86 7.46 14.80 -7.08
N GLY A 87 6.90 13.66 -6.68
CA GLY A 87 5.79 13.58 -5.73
C GLY A 87 6.04 14.39 -4.46
N LEU A 88 7.24 14.25 -3.88
CA LEU A 88 7.67 14.99 -2.69
C LEU A 88 7.84 16.49 -2.96
N ILE A 89 8.52 16.87 -4.05
CA ILE A 89 8.81 18.29 -4.37
C ILE A 89 7.53 19.09 -4.63
N VAL A 90 6.55 18.48 -5.31
CA VAL A 90 5.34 19.18 -5.78
C VAL A 90 4.10 18.89 -4.93
N GLU A 91 4.26 18.27 -3.75
CA GLU A 91 3.13 17.90 -2.88
C GLU A 91 2.22 19.10 -2.58
N ASP A 92 2.79 20.22 -2.13
CA ASP A 92 2.05 21.45 -1.84
C ASP A 92 1.33 22.02 -3.08
N GLN A 93 1.93 21.91 -4.26
CA GLN A 93 1.33 22.37 -5.52
C GLN A 93 0.14 21.48 -5.91
N SER A 94 0.26 20.16 -5.72
CA SER A 94 -0.83 19.23 -5.96
C SER A 94 -1.99 19.43 -4.97
N ILE A 95 -1.69 19.73 -3.70
CA ILE A 95 -2.72 20.12 -2.70
C ILE A 95 -3.39 21.44 -3.12
N ALA A 96 -2.62 22.43 -3.58
CA ALA A 96 -3.16 23.70 -4.05
C ALA A 96 -4.08 23.52 -5.27
N LEU A 97 -3.68 22.69 -6.25
CA LEU A 97 -4.53 22.34 -7.39
C LEU A 97 -5.82 21.65 -6.95
N TYR A 98 -5.74 20.68 -6.03
CA TYR A 98 -6.92 20.03 -5.48
C TYR A 98 -7.86 21.06 -4.81
N ASN A 99 -7.30 21.97 -4.02
CA ASN A 99 -8.04 23.03 -3.35
C ASN A 99 -8.74 23.99 -4.32
N GLU A 100 -8.07 24.35 -5.42
CA GLU A 100 -8.64 25.18 -6.48
C GLU A 100 -9.84 24.50 -7.13
N VAL A 101 -9.69 23.23 -7.53
CA VAL A 101 -10.73 22.47 -8.24
C VAL A 101 -11.96 22.22 -7.36
N PHE A 102 -11.78 21.97 -6.06
CA PHE A 102 -12.87 21.63 -5.15
C PHE A 102 -13.28 22.76 -4.19
N PHE A 103 -12.74 23.96 -4.38
CA PHE A 103 -12.98 25.13 -3.54
C PHE A 103 -12.76 24.85 -2.04
N THR A 104 -11.65 24.16 -1.73
CA THR A 104 -11.24 23.82 -0.37
C THR A 104 -9.99 24.59 0.06
N SER A 105 -9.57 24.43 1.31
CA SER A 105 -8.35 25.06 1.87
C SER A 105 -7.58 24.07 2.75
N HIS A 106 -7.41 22.84 2.25
CA HIS A 106 -6.67 21.80 2.93
C HIS A 106 -5.17 22.13 3.00
N VAL A 107 -4.55 21.73 4.10
CA VAL A 107 -3.10 21.79 4.32
C VAL A 107 -2.61 20.38 4.61
N LYS A 108 -1.32 20.14 4.34
CA LYS A 108 -0.67 18.85 4.63
C LYS A 108 -0.82 18.52 6.13
N ASN A 109 -1.28 17.31 6.40
CA ASN A 109 -1.25 16.72 7.73
C ASN A 109 0.19 16.31 8.06
N VAL A 110 0.62 16.63 9.28
CA VAL A 110 1.96 16.35 9.81
C VAL A 110 1.96 15.31 10.93
N ASP A 111 0.78 14.79 11.27
CA ASP A 111 0.63 13.78 12.33
C ASP A 111 0.88 12.39 11.75
N ARG A 112 1.87 11.69 12.30
CA ARG A 112 2.06 10.25 12.11
C ARG A 112 1.33 9.49 13.20
N ARG A 113 0.46 8.56 12.80
CA ARG A 113 -0.25 7.67 13.72
C ARG A 113 0.19 6.24 13.55
N GLU A 114 0.01 5.46 14.60
CA GLU A 114 0.32 4.05 14.62
C GLU A 114 -0.60 3.29 15.58
N ASN A 115 -0.74 1.99 15.33
CA ASN A 115 -1.37 1.04 16.24
C ASN A 115 -0.43 -0.17 16.44
N GLU A 116 -0.96 -1.32 16.85
CA GLU A 116 -0.16 -2.54 17.05
C GLU A 116 0.40 -3.12 15.74
N TRP A 117 -0.25 -2.87 14.60
CA TRP A 117 0.00 -3.54 13.32
C TRP A 117 0.61 -2.62 12.26
N VAL A 118 0.23 -1.34 12.24
CA VAL A 118 0.53 -0.41 11.14
C VAL A 118 0.93 0.97 11.64
N THR A 119 1.64 1.72 10.79
CA THR A 119 2.03 3.12 11.00
C THR A 119 1.86 3.91 9.70
N GLY A 120 1.49 5.19 9.78
CA GLY A 120 1.23 6.00 8.60
C GLY A 120 1.03 7.47 8.91
N GLU A 121 1.16 8.28 7.86
CA GLU A 121 0.95 9.72 7.85
C GLU A 121 0.21 10.01 6.55
N CYS A 122 -1.08 10.30 6.62
CA CYS A 122 -1.87 10.65 5.45
C CYS A 122 -1.58 12.09 5.02
N ASP A 123 -1.86 12.41 3.76
CA ASP A 123 -1.63 13.77 3.25
C ASP A 123 -2.63 14.76 3.81
N ILE A 124 -3.92 14.43 3.80
CA ILE A 124 -4.96 15.31 4.33
C ILE A 124 -5.98 14.47 5.11
N PHE A 125 -6.34 14.96 6.29
CA PHE A 125 -7.46 14.45 7.07
C PHE A 125 -8.42 15.59 7.41
N THR A 126 -9.69 15.43 7.05
CA THR A 126 -10.73 16.46 7.24
C THR A 126 -11.60 16.24 8.48
N GLY A 127 -11.21 15.34 9.38
CA GLY A 127 -12.00 14.92 10.54
C GLY A 127 -12.85 13.66 10.28
N ARG A 128 -13.24 13.40 9.02
CA ARG A 128 -13.99 12.19 8.63
C ARG A 128 -13.54 11.56 7.30
N LYS A 129 -12.74 12.27 6.51
CA LYS A 129 -12.26 11.81 5.21
C LYS A 129 -10.75 11.89 5.14
N ILE A 130 -10.14 10.85 4.56
CA ILE A 130 -8.75 10.86 4.11
C ILE A 130 -8.70 11.29 2.65
N ILE A 131 -7.79 12.19 2.31
CA ILE A 131 -7.43 12.51 0.92
C ILE A 131 -5.93 12.25 0.80
N ASP A 132 -5.58 11.33 -0.08
CA ASP A 132 -4.19 10.96 -0.40
C ASP A 132 -3.87 11.48 -1.81
N ILE A 133 -2.84 12.31 -1.91
CA ILE A 133 -2.43 13.04 -3.10
C ILE A 133 -1.37 12.25 -3.84
N LYS A 134 -1.60 12.01 -5.13
CA LYS A 134 -0.62 11.38 -6.02
C LYS A 134 -0.29 12.32 -7.17
N SER A 135 0.93 12.83 -7.20
CA SER A 135 1.39 13.66 -8.30
C SER A 135 1.80 12.79 -9.50
N ALA A 136 1.07 12.88 -10.61
CA ALA A 136 1.42 12.14 -11.82
C ALA A 136 2.76 12.64 -12.39
N TRP A 137 3.56 11.74 -12.96
CA TRP A 137 4.88 12.09 -13.50
C TRP A 137 4.78 13.08 -14.67
N SER A 138 3.87 12.83 -15.60
CA SER A 138 3.70 13.61 -16.82
C SER A 138 2.29 13.43 -17.38
N LEU A 139 1.92 14.22 -18.39
CA LEU A 139 0.65 14.08 -19.11
C LEU A 139 0.44 12.65 -19.65
N ALA A 140 1.50 11.98 -20.09
CA ALA A 140 1.43 10.62 -20.63
C ALA A 140 1.11 9.55 -19.57
N THR A 141 1.45 9.80 -18.30
CA THR A 141 1.23 8.86 -17.19
C THR A 141 0.02 9.24 -16.33
N PHE A 142 -0.57 10.41 -16.55
CA PHE A 142 -1.73 10.87 -15.81
C PHE A 142 -2.96 9.99 -16.10
N PRO A 143 -3.60 9.39 -15.09
CA PRO A 143 -4.78 8.60 -15.32
C PRO A 143 -6.00 9.52 -15.50
N ALA A 144 -6.44 9.69 -16.74
CA ALA A 144 -7.54 10.61 -17.08
C ALA A 144 -8.94 10.13 -16.63
N THR A 145 -9.08 8.89 -16.16
CA THR A 145 -10.34 8.33 -15.66
C THR A 145 -10.16 7.60 -14.34
N ALA A 146 -11.22 7.52 -13.52
CA ALA A 146 -11.18 6.78 -12.26
C ALA A 146 -10.84 5.28 -12.45
N ALA A 147 -11.29 4.67 -13.55
CA ALA A 147 -10.98 3.28 -13.87
C ALA A 147 -9.48 3.07 -14.12
N THR A 148 -8.82 4.01 -14.82
CA THR A 148 -7.37 3.98 -15.06
C THR A 148 -6.55 4.45 -13.87
N ALA A 149 -7.16 5.19 -12.93
CA ALA A 149 -6.52 5.68 -11.72
C ALA A 149 -6.55 4.66 -10.57
N TYR A 150 -7.37 3.62 -10.67
CA TYR A 150 -7.45 2.60 -9.63
C TYR A 150 -6.13 1.82 -9.54
N ASP A 151 -5.57 1.80 -8.34
CA ASP A 151 -4.39 1.02 -7.98
C ASP A 151 -4.66 0.31 -6.64
N ALA A 152 -4.39 -0.99 -6.60
CA ALA A 152 -4.69 -1.81 -5.44
C ALA A 152 -3.78 -1.48 -4.24
N ASP A 153 -2.52 -1.10 -4.46
CA ASP A 153 -1.61 -0.72 -3.39
C ASP A 153 -2.03 0.61 -2.77
N TYR A 154 -2.48 1.58 -3.59
CA TYR A 154 -3.02 2.84 -3.09
C TYR A 154 -4.35 2.65 -2.35
N GLU A 155 -5.23 1.75 -2.79
CA GLU A 155 -6.42 1.37 -2.02
C GLU A 155 -6.04 0.87 -0.62
N TRP A 156 -5.11 -0.08 -0.52
CA TRP A 156 -4.70 -0.61 0.77
C TRP A 156 -3.99 0.43 1.65
N GLN A 157 -3.24 1.35 1.03
CA GLN A 157 -2.64 2.49 1.72
C GLN A 157 -3.72 3.37 2.36
N VAL A 158 -4.72 3.84 1.59
CA VAL A 158 -5.75 4.72 2.15
C VAL A 158 -6.65 4.01 3.15
N ARG A 159 -6.94 2.72 2.97
CA ARG A 159 -7.64 1.91 3.98
C ARG A 159 -6.88 1.83 5.30
N THR A 160 -5.55 1.79 5.23
CA THR A 160 -4.70 1.82 6.44
C THR A 160 -4.84 3.16 7.16
N TYR A 161 -4.89 4.27 6.42
CA TYR A 161 -5.16 5.58 7.02
C TYR A 161 -6.57 5.66 7.61
N MET A 162 -7.58 5.12 6.95
CA MET A 162 -8.94 5.06 7.50
C MET A 162 -8.98 4.32 8.84
N TRP A 163 -8.22 3.23 8.97
CA TRP A 163 -8.09 2.50 10.22
C TRP A 163 -7.39 3.33 11.31
N LEU A 164 -6.30 4.03 10.98
CA LEU A 164 -5.51 4.83 11.93
C LEU A 164 -6.21 6.14 12.36
N TRP A 165 -7.05 6.72 11.50
CA TRP A 165 -7.77 7.97 11.76
C TRP A 165 -9.26 7.81 12.07
N GLU A 166 -9.74 6.56 12.08
CA GLU A 166 -11.16 6.24 12.21
C GLU A 166 -12.06 6.97 11.19
N ALA A 167 -11.55 7.13 9.95
CA ALA A 167 -12.25 7.85 8.88
C ALA A 167 -13.28 6.96 8.16
N ASP A 168 -14.44 7.52 7.82
CA ASP A 168 -15.54 6.80 7.17
C ASP A 168 -15.31 6.60 5.67
N VAL A 169 -14.59 7.54 5.06
CA VAL A 169 -14.30 7.56 3.63
C VAL A 169 -12.85 7.95 3.36
N ALA A 170 -12.33 7.53 2.23
CA ALA A 170 -11.06 8.00 1.70
C ALA A 170 -11.16 8.23 0.21
N GLU A 171 -10.23 9.02 -0.33
CA GLU A 171 -9.98 9.03 -1.76
C GLU A 171 -8.49 9.18 -2.06
N VAL A 172 -8.11 8.61 -3.20
CA VAL A 172 -6.82 8.87 -3.84
C VAL A 172 -7.09 9.89 -4.94
N ALA A 173 -6.39 11.01 -4.90
CA ALA A 173 -6.52 12.09 -5.87
C ALA A 173 -5.21 12.20 -6.67
N HIS A 174 -5.27 11.79 -7.94
CA HIS A 174 -4.18 12.00 -8.88
C HIS A 174 -4.22 13.44 -9.38
N CYS A 175 -3.15 14.17 -9.12
CA CYS A 175 -2.97 15.57 -9.50
C CYS A 175 -1.91 15.69 -10.60
N LEU A 176 -2.21 16.48 -11.63
CA LEU A 176 -1.29 16.78 -12.72
C LEU A 176 -0.78 18.22 -12.58
N VAL A 177 0.45 18.34 -12.09
CA VAL A 177 1.19 19.59 -11.97
C VAL A 177 2.51 19.49 -12.74
N ASN A 178 3.12 20.64 -13.01
CA ASN A 178 4.39 20.68 -13.73
C ASN A 178 5.45 19.81 -13.06
N THR A 179 6.32 19.23 -13.87
CA THR A 179 7.50 18.53 -13.36
C THR A 179 8.61 19.56 -13.17
N PRO A 180 9.33 19.54 -12.03
CA PRO A 180 10.51 20.37 -11.86
C PRO A 180 11.53 20.11 -12.97
N ASP A 181 12.10 21.17 -13.55
CA ASP A 181 12.98 21.11 -14.73
C ASP A 181 14.16 20.15 -14.52
N GLU A 182 14.71 20.14 -13.31
CA GLU A 182 15.82 19.28 -12.90
C GLU A 182 15.49 17.77 -12.97
N LEU A 183 14.21 17.40 -12.91
CA LEU A 183 13.77 16.01 -12.97
C LEU A 183 13.44 15.54 -14.40
N ILE A 184 13.13 16.45 -15.34
CA ILE A 184 12.70 16.12 -16.71
C ILE A 184 13.83 15.44 -17.50
N GLY A 185 15.06 15.92 -17.34
CA GLY A 185 16.23 15.41 -18.05
C GLY A 185 16.11 15.54 -19.56
N TYR A 186 16.02 14.42 -20.28
CA TYR A 186 15.94 14.36 -21.75
C TYR A 186 14.55 13.99 -22.29
N GLU A 187 13.52 13.98 -21.43
CA GLU A 187 12.14 13.71 -21.83
C GLU A 187 11.52 14.88 -22.62
N GLN A 188 10.40 14.62 -23.30
CA GLN A 188 9.67 15.64 -24.08
C GLN A 188 9.04 16.66 -23.12
N ALA A 189 9.61 17.87 -23.07
CA ALA A 189 9.21 18.94 -22.16
C ALA A 189 7.70 19.24 -22.19
N GLU A 190 7.05 19.13 -23.36
CA GLU A 190 5.63 19.39 -23.55
C GLU A 190 4.72 18.42 -22.75
N LEU A 191 5.22 17.24 -22.40
CA LEU A 191 4.49 16.30 -21.54
C LEU A 191 4.58 16.66 -20.05
N HIS A 192 5.48 17.57 -19.67
CA HIS A 192 5.78 17.90 -18.28
C HIS A 192 5.26 19.28 -17.86
N PHE A 193 5.05 20.20 -18.80
CA PHE A 193 4.47 21.53 -18.55
C PHE A 193 2.99 21.56 -18.91
N VAL A 194 2.13 21.48 -17.91
CA VAL A 194 0.71 21.14 -18.00
C VAL A 194 -0.23 22.24 -17.55
N ASP A 195 0.28 23.38 -17.08
CA ASP A 195 -0.53 24.51 -16.59
C ASP A 195 -1.45 25.13 -17.64
N HIS A 196 -1.18 24.89 -18.93
CA HIS A 196 -2.05 25.31 -20.03
C HIS A 196 -3.36 24.51 -20.10
N ILE A 197 -3.46 23.39 -19.36
CA ILE A 197 -4.65 22.54 -19.28
C ILE A 197 -5.54 23.01 -18.12
N GLU A 198 -6.84 23.10 -18.38
CA GLU A 198 -7.85 23.45 -17.38
C GLU A 198 -7.69 22.65 -16.07
N PRO A 199 -7.64 23.31 -14.89
CA PRO A 199 -7.42 22.66 -13.60
C PRO A 199 -8.34 21.46 -13.32
N THR A 200 -9.61 21.58 -13.73
CA THR A 200 -10.62 20.52 -13.54
C THR A 200 -10.33 19.24 -14.32
N LEU A 201 -9.53 19.32 -15.39
CA LEU A 201 -9.06 18.16 -16.18
C LEU A 201 -7.75 17.57 -15.64
N ARG A 202 -7.15 18.20 -14.61
CA ARG A 202 -5.87 17.81 -14.01
C ARG A 202 -6.01 17.10 -12.67
N VAL A 203 -7.23 16.77 -12.26
CA VAL A 203 -7.49 16.00 -11.03
C VAL A 203 -8.44 14.83 -11.29
N THR A 204 -7.95 13.61 -11.09
CA THR A 204 -8.74 12.37 -11.19
C THR A 204 -8.78 11.68 -9.84
N ARG A 205 -9.96 11.26 -9.37
CA ARG A 205 -10.15 10.69 -8.03
C ARG A 205 -10.71 9.28 -8.07
N VAL A 206 -10.27 8.46 -7.11
CA VAL A 206 -10.85 7.16 -6.79
C VAL A 206 -11.29 7.19 -5.33
N GLN A 207 -12.56 6.85 -5.07
CA GLN A 207 -13.17 6.95 -3.75
C GLN A 207 -13.38 5.58 -3.13
N PHE A 208 -13.22 5.51 -1.81
CA PHE A 208 -13.35 4.30 -1.01
C PHE A 208 -14.18 4.57 0.24
N THR A 209 -15.03 3.61 0.60
CA THR A 209 -15.77 3.60 1.86
C THR A 209 -15.13 2.61 2.82
N ARG A 210 -15.21 2.91 4.12
CA ARG A 210 -14.66 2.06 5.17
C ARG A 210 -15.30 0.69 5.12
N ASP A 211 -14.47 -0.35 5.21
CA ASP A 211 -14.91 -1.73 5.21
C ASP A 211 -14.20 -2.48 6.33
N MET A 212 -14.96 -2.83 7.37
CA MET A 212 -14.45 -3.52 8.55
C MET A 212 -13.97 -4.94 8.25
N ALA A 213 -14.51 -5.60 7.22
CA ALA A 213 -14.05 -6.92 6.79
C ALA A 213 -12.66 -6.83 6.13
N LEU A 214 -12.43 -5.78 5.34
CA LEU A 214 -11.10 -5.51 4.75
C LEU A 214 -10.08 -5.06 5.80
N GLU A 215 -10.47 -4.28 6.80
CA GLU A 215 -9.60 -3.98 7.97
C GLU A 215 -9.25 -5.26 8.73
N ALA A 216 -10.22 -6.12 8.99
CA ALA A 216 -9.97 -7.41 9.62
C ALA A 216 -9.05 -8.30 8.76
N LYS A 217 -9.19 -8.27 7.43
CA LYS A 217 -8.28 -8.96 6.49
C LYS A 217 -6.86 -8.41 6.61
N MET A 218 -6.70 -7.09 6.64
CA MET A 218 -5.41 -6.41 6.77
C MET A 218 -4.71 -6.83 8.07
N ARG A 219 -5.43 -6.81 9.20
CA ARG A 219 -4.90 -7.31 10.48
C ARG A 219 -4.38 -8.75 10.37
N ARG A 220 -5.17 -9.67 9.81
CA ARG A 220 -4.76 -11.08 9.64
C ARG A 220 -3.51 -11.21 8.77
N LYS A 221 -3.41 -10.42 7.69
CA LYS A 221 -2.23 -10.40 6.81
C LYS A 221 -0.99 -9.88 7.52
N VAL A 222 -1.10 -8.81 8.31
CA VAL A 222 0.02 -8.30 9.12
C VAL A 222 0.48 -9.34 10.14
N GLU A 223 -0.44 -10.02 10.81
CA GLU A 223 -0.11 -11.08 11.78
C GLU A 223 0.64 -12.24 11.10
N SER A 224 0.17 -12.72 9.95
CA SER A 224 0.86 -13.73 9.14
C SER A 224 2.23 -13.25 8.64
N ALA A 225 2.32 -12.02 8.16
CA ALA A 225 3.56 -11.42 7.68
C ALA A 225 4.59 -11.31 8.81
N THR A 226 4.19 -10.81 9.98
CA THR A 226 5.03 -10.71 11.18
C THR A 226 5.58 -12.07 11.59
N ALA A 227 4.74 -13.11 11.61
CA ALA A 227 5.17 -14.46 11.92
C ALA A 227 6.20 -14.99 10.91
N TYR A 228 6.00 -14.70 9.62
CA TYR A 228 6.93 -15.10 8.58
C TYR A 228 8.26 -14.34 8.65
N VAL A 229 8.24 -13.02 8.89
CA VAL A 229 9.46 -12.21 9.10
C VAL A 229 10.28 -12.79 10.26
N ASN A 230 9.64 -13.08 11.40
CA ASN A 230 10.31 -13.66 12.56
C ASN A 230 10.97 -15.01 12.25
N LYS A 231 10.26 -15.89 11.52
CA LYS A 231 10.84 -17.15 11.05
C LYS A 231 12.07 -16.94 10.18
N MET A 232 12.05 -15.95 9.29
CA MET A 232 13.19 -15.64 8.42
C MET A 232 14.36 -15.04 9.20
N VAL A 233 14.10 -14.19 10.19
CA VAL A 233 15.13 -13.68 11.11
C VAL A 233 15.83 -14.84 11.82
N GLU A 234 15.07 -15.77 12.40
CA GLU A 234 15.62 -16.97 13.05
C GLU A 234 16.44 -17.83 12.09
N GLN A 235 15.93 -18.06 10.88
CA GLN A 235 16.62 -18.84 9.84
C GLN A 235 17.94 -18.20 9.43
N ILE A 236 17.96 -16.88 9.16
CA ILE A 236 19.18 -16.16 8.78
C ILE A 236 20.23 -16.28 9.90
N ILE A 237 19.83 -16.14 11.17
CA ILE A 237 20.75 -16.27 12.30
C ILE A 237 21.29 -17.70 12.39
N ALA A 238 20.43 -18.72 12.31
CA ALA A 238 20.82 -20.12 12.40
C ALA A 238 21.81 -20.54 11.30
N ASP A 239 21.59 -20.09 10.07
CA ASP A 239 22.46 -20.43 8.92
C ASP A 239 23.88 -19.84 9.03
N HIS A 240 24.08 -18.87 9.92
CA HIS A 240 25.39 -18.22 10.16
C HIS A 240 26.00 -18.55 11.53
N GLN A 241 25.32 -19.34 12.36
CA GLN A 241 25.86 -19.90 13.60
C GLN A 241 26.49 -21.27 13.28
N GLY A 242 27.74 -21.24 12.80
CA GLY A 242 28.58 -22.44 12.66
C GLY A 242 29.12 -22.93 14.01
#